data_AF-A0A839QL55-F1
#
_entry.id   AF-A0A839QL55-F1
#
_cell.length_a   1.000
_cell.length_b   1.000
_cell.length_c   1.000
_cell.angle_alpha   90.00
_cell.angle_beta   90.00
_cell.angle_gamma   90.00
#
_symmetry.space_group_name_H-M   'P 1'
#
loop_
_entity.id
_entity.type
_entity.pdbx_description
1 polymer ?
#
loop_
_entity_poly.entity_id
_entity_poly.type
_entity_poly.pdbx_seq_one_letter_code
_entity_poly.pdbx_strand_id
1 'polypeptide(L)'
;MAESAPAAEEAGWLELIAVMESELSALRGTLARGGDPEPDPAPWTPPAGLGPLPVSLEPRVSALLAEMDDAKLTVAGKRDEASRQLRAVAIVPRPAPGNSVYLDVTG
;
A
#
# COMPACT_ATOMS: atom_id res chain seq x y z
N MET A 1 29.10 9.03 32.58
CA MET A 1 28.52 9.34 31.24
C MET A 1 28.29 8.03 30.50
N ALA A 2 27.19 7.32 30.77
CA ALA A 2 26.83 6.06 30.10
C ALA A 2 25.33 5.95 29.73
N GLU A 3 24.54 7.01 29.97
CA GLU A 3 23.08 7.03 29.77
C GLU A 3 22.65 7.24 28.29
N SER A 4 23.56 7.65 27.41
CA SER A 4 23.17 8.19 26.08
C SER A 4 22.88 7.15 25.00
N ALA A 5 23.37 5.91 25.12
CA ALA A 5 23.17 4.86 24.10
C ALA A 5 21.73 4.30 24.06
N PRO A 6 21.11 3.86 25.17
CA PRO A 6 19.75 3.29 25.12
C PRO A 6 18.68 4.31 24.72
N ALA A 7 18.86 5.59 25.12
CA ALA A 7 17.95 6.66 24.72
C ALA A 7 18.04 6.98 23.21
N ALA A 8 19.22 6.86 22.60
CA ALA A 8 19.40 7.04 21.17
C ALA A 8 18.79 5.88 20.36
N GLU A 9 18.90 4.65 20.86
CA GLU A 9 18.27 3.47 20.26
C GLU A 9 16.73 3.58 20.29
N GLU A 10 16.15 3.95 21.44
CA GLU A 10 14.71 4.16 21.56
C GLU A 10 14.21 5.31 20.66
N ALA A 11 14.97 6.40 20.53
CA ALA A 11 14.66 7.47 19.59
C ALA A 11 14.67 7.00 18.13
N GLY A 12 15.64 6.15 17.75
CA GLY A 12 15.69 5.56 16.41
C GLY A 12 14.50 4.63 16.13
N TRP A 13 14.09 3.82 17.11
CA TRP A 13 12.87 3.02 17.01
C TRP A 13 11.61 3.88 16.85
N LEU A 14 11.49 4.95 17.64
CA LEU A 14 10.38 5.88 17.55
C LEU A 14 10.30 6.57 16.19
N GLU A 15 11.44 7.01 15.65
CA GLU A 15 11.52 7.63 14.32
C GLU A 15 11.08 6.64 13.24
N LEU A 16 11.60 5.41 13.27
CA LEU A 16 11.21 4.36 12.34
C LEU A 16 9.70 4.07 12.40
N ILE A 17 9.16 3.88 13.61
CA ILE A 17 7.73 3.61 13.81
C ILE A 17 6.89 4.78 13.28
N ALA A 18 7.30 6.02 13.53
CA ALA A 18 6.61 7.20 13.03
C ALA A 18 6.60 7.28 11.49
N VAL A 19 7.71 6.92 10.84
CA VAL A 19 7.78 6.82 9.37
C VAL A 19 6.80 5.75 8.86
N MET A 20 6.84 4.54 9.42
CA MET A 20 5.94 3.45 9.01
C MET A 20 4.46 3.81 9.22
N GLU A 21 4.12 4.45 10.34
CA GLU A 21 2.76 4.94 10.61
C GLU A 21 2.31 5.99 9.58
N SER A 22 3.20 6.91 9.21
CA SER A 22 2.93 7.93 8.20
C SER A 22 2.68 7.31 6.82
N GLU A 23 3.53 6.38 6.41
CA GLU A 23 3.39 5.66 5.13
C GLU A 23 2.11 4.82 5.09
N LEU A 24 1.79 4.13 6.18
CA LEU A 24 0.55 3.35 6.27
C LEU A 24 -0.68 4.26 6.22
N SER A 25 -0.64 5.40 6.91
CA SER A 25 -1.72 6.40 6.86
C SER A 25 -1.93 6.94 5.45
N ALA A 26 -0.85 7.24 4.73
CA ALA A 26 -0.91 7.67 3.34
C ALA A 26 -1.51 6.59 2.43
N LEU A 27 -1.06 5.33 2.57
CA LEU A 27 -1.59 4.18 1.85
C LEU A 27 -3.10 4.02 2.09
N ARG A 28 -3.52 4.02 3.36
CA ARG A 28 -4.94 3.88 3.74
C ARG A 28 -5.78 5.03 3.17
N GLY A 29 -5.26 6.25 3.18
CA GLY A 29 -5.91 7.41 2.55
C GLY A 29 -6.12 7.21 1.04
N THR A 30 -5.12 6.69 0.34
CA THR A 30 -5.21 6.36 -1.10
C THR A 30 -6.25 5.27 -1.34
N LEU A 31 -6.23 4.20 -0.54
CA LEU A 31 -7.20 3.12 -0.63
C LEU A 31 -8.64 3.60 -0.37
N ALA A 32 -8.86 4.45 0.63
CA ALA A 32 -10.18 4.99 0.95
C ALA A 32 -10.76 5.84 -0.18
N ARG A 33 -9.90 6.56 -0.93
CA ARG A 33 -10.30 7.34 -2.12
C ARG A 33 -10.52 6.48 -3.37
N GLY A 34 -10.32 5.16 -3.28
CA GLY A 34 -10.39 4.28 -4.44
C GLY A 34 -9.20 4.40 -5.38
N GLY A 35 -8.14 5.11 -4.99
CA GLY A 35 -6.91 5.20 -5.78
C GLY A 35 -6.11 3.91 -5.74
N ASP A 36 -5.26 3.75 -6.76
CA ASP A 36 -4.29 2.68 -6.82
C ASP A 36 -3.02 3.09 -6.05
N PRO A 37 -2.47 2.21 -5.20
CA PRO A 37 -1.17 2.44 -4.58
C PRO A 37 -0.04 2.42 -5.64
N GLU A 38 1.12 2.97 -5.27
CA GLU A 38 2.33 2.96 -6.10
C GLU A 38 2.61 1.53 -6.62
N PRO A 39 2.73 1.33 -7.95
CA PRO A 39 2.82 -0.01 -8.54
C PRO A 39 4.16 -0.72 -8.28
N ASP A 40 5.20 0.01 -7.87
CA ASP A 40 6.54 -0.53 -7.62
C ASP A 40 7.16 0.14 -6.37
N PRO A 41 6.77 -0.28 -5.15
CA PRO A 41 7.34 0.27 -3.94
C PRO A 41 8.82 -0.11 -3.83
N ALA A 42 9.64 0.83 -3.36
CA ALA A 42 11.05 0.55 -3.08
C ALA A 42 11.17 -0.65 -2.11
N PRO A 43 12.17 -1.54 -2.30
CA PRO A 43 12.34 -2.70 -1.45
C PRO A 43 12.62 -2.29 0.00
N TRP A 44 11.82 -2.79 0.93
CA TRP A 44 12.00 -2.53 2.36
C TRP A 44 13.33 -3.09 2.84
N THR A 45 14.13 -2.23 3.49
CA THR A 45 15.37 -2.63 4.13
C THR A 45 15.22 -2.46 5.65
N PRO A 46 15.39 -3.53 6.44
CA PRO A 46 15.30 -3.40 7.89
C PRO A 46 16.40 -2.47 8.41
N PRO A 47 16.08 -1.56 9.34
CA PRO A 47 17.06 -0.63 9.88
C PRO A 47 18.13 -1.41 10.67
N ALA A 48 19.39 -1.15 10.34
CA ALA A 48 20.51 -1.74 11.03
C ALA A 48 20.88 -0.92 12.27
N GLY A 49 21.30 -1.61 13.34
CA GLY A 49 21.91 -0.95 14.50
C GLY A 49 20.95 -0.32 15.51
N LEU A 50 19.64 -0.57 15.42
CA LEU A 50 18.65 -0.08 16.41
C LEU A 50 18.59 -0.93 17.70
N GLY A 51 19.36 -2.02 17.79
CA GLY A 51 19.30 -2.92 18.95
C GLY A 51 17.95 -3.64 19.07
N PRO A 52 17.65 -4.25 20.23
CA PRO A 52 16.36 -4.89 20.48
C PRO A 52 15.22 -3.87 20.58
N LEU A 53 14.00 -4.28 20.23
CA LEU A 53 12.81 -3.43 20.38
C LEU A 53 12.57 -3.12 21.87
N PRO A 54 12.45 -1.84 22.27
CA PRO A 54 12.09 -1.45 23.63
C PRO A 54 10.69 -1.98 24.00
N VAL A 55 10.56 -2.55 25.20
CA VAL A 55 9.29 -3.12 25.70
C VAL A 55 8.18 -2.07 25.77
N SER A 56 8.54 -0.80 26.02
CA SER A 56 7.62 0.34 26.00
C SER A 56 6.89 0.51 24.65
N LEU A 57 7.51 0.08 23.55
CA LEU A 57 7.00 0.24 22.19
C LEU A 57 6.22 -0.98 21.68
N GLU A 58 6.26 -2.12 22.39
CA GLU A 58 5.57 -3.34 22.00
C GLU A 58 4.08 -3.15 21.70
N PRO A 59 3.29 -2.43 22.53
CA PRO A 59 1.87 -2.22 22.24
C PRO A 59 1.65 -1.43 20.95
N ARG A 60 2.51 -0.45 20.69
CA ARG A 60 2.42 0.44 19.52
C ARG A 60 2.80 -0.31 18.24
N VAL A 61 3.89 -1.07 18.27
CA VAL A 61 4.32 -1.90 17.13
C VAL A 61 3.28 -2.98 16.82
N SER A 62 2.68 -3.58 17.86
CA SER A 62 1.62 -4.59 17.67
C SER A 62 0.38 -4.01 17.01
N ALA A 63 -0.05 -2.81 17.42
CA ALA A 63 -1.16 -2.10 16.79
C ALA A 63 -0.83 -1.76 15.33
N LEU A 64 0.37 -1.25 15.06
CA LEU A 64 0.82 -0.94 13.71
C LEU A 64 0.81 -2.18 12.81
N LEU A 65 1.32 -3.33 13.29
CA LEU A 65 1.31 -4.58 12.55
C LEU A 65 -0.10 -5.05 12.21
N ALA A 66 -1.04 -4.95 13.15
CA ALA A 66 -2.44 -5.28 12.91
C ALA A 66 -3.07 -4.38 11.84
N GLU A 67 -2.78 -3.08 11.86
CA GLU A 67 -3.23 -2.16 10.82
C GLU A 67 -2.61 -2.46 9.45
N MET A 68 -1.33 -2.84 9.41
CA MET A 68 -0.66 -3.24 8.16
C MET A 68 -1.30 -4.50 7.57
N ASP A 69 -1.67 -5.47 8.39
CA ASP A 69 -2.32 -6.70 7.93
C ASP A 69 -3.73 -6.44 7.39
N ASP A 70 -4.51 -5.55 8.01
CA ASP A 70 -5.79 -5.09 7.47
C ASP A 70 -5.63 -4.39 6.10
N ALA A 71 -4.62 -3.54 5.96
CA ALA A 71 -4.32 -2.88 4.69
C ALA A 71 -3.94 -3.89 3.59
N LYS A 72 -3.16 -4.94 3.91
CA LYS A 72 -2.83 -6.02 2.97
C LYS A 72 -4.08 -6.73 2.46
N LEU A 73 -5.00 -7.08 3.37
CA LEU A 73 -6.26 -7.74 3.00
C LEU A 73 -7.11 -6.84 2.09
N THR A 74 -7.17 -5.54 2.39
CA THR A 74 -7.88 -4.56 1.55
C THR A 74 -7.30 -4.48 0.13
N VAL A 75 -5.97 -4.42 0.01
CA VAL A 75 -5.29 -4.39 -1.30
C VAL A 75 -5.56 -5.68 -2.08
N ALA A 76 -5.47 -6.84 -1.42
CA ALA A 76 -5.76 -8.14 -2.05
C ALA A 76 -7.20 -8.20 -2.57
N GLY A 77 -8.18 -7.78 -1.76
CA GLY A 77 -9.59 -7.74 -2.17
C GLY A 77 -9.85 -6.85 -3.39
N LYS A 78 -9.20 -5.67 -3.46
CA LYS A 78 -9.29 -4.79 -4.64
C LYS A 78 -8.69 -5.42 -5.89
N ARG A 79 -7.57 -6.12 -5.78
CA ARG A 79 -6.94 -6.84 -6.91
C ARG A 79 -7.84 -7.95 -7.45
N ASP A 80 -8.51 -8.68 -6.55
CA ASP A 80 -9.45 -9.74 -6.95
C ASP A 80 -10.66 -9.17 -7.68
N GLU A 81 -11.21 -8.04 -7.20
CA GLU A 81 -12.32 -7.36 -7.87
C GLU A 81 -11.92 -6.83 -9.25
N ALA A 82 -10.78 -6.15 -9.36
CA ALA A 82 -10.26 -5.70 -10.65
C ALA A 82 -10.04 -6.87 -11.63
N SER A 83 -9.51 -8.00 -11.13
CA SER A 83 -9.32 -9.21 -11.94
C SER A 83 -10.64 -9.80 -12.43
N ARG A 84 -11.71 -9.76 -11.62
CA ARG A 84 -13.06 -10.17 -12.02
C ARG A 84 -13.63 -9.25 -13.09
N GLN A 85 -13.47 -7.94 -12.93
CA GLN A 85 -13.93 -6.94 -13.90
C GLN A 85 -13.23 -7.14 -15.25
N LEU A 86 -11.91 -7.34 -15.26
CA LEU A 86 -11.15 -7.64 -16.47
C LEU A 86 -11.61 -8.93 -17.16
N ARG A 87 -11.89 -9.99 -16.40
CA ARG A 87 -12.46 -11.25 -16.95
C ARG A 87 -13.84 -11.03 -17.57
N ALA A 88 -14.71 -10.27 -16.91
CA ALA A 88 -16.05 -9.96 -17.43
C ALA A 88 -15.97 -9.20 -18.77
N VAL A 89 -15.08 -8.21 -18.88
CA VAL A 89 -14.82 -7.49 -20.14
C VAL A 89 -14.27 -8.42 -21.22
N ALA A 90 -13.37 -9.34 -20.87
CA ALA A 90 -12.78 -10.28 -21.82
C ALA A 90 -13.78 -11.28 -22.43
N ILE A 91 -14.91 -11.54 -21.74
CA ILE A 91 -15.95 -12.48 -22.19
C ILE A 91 -16.92 -11.82 -23.18
N VAL A 92 -16.96 -10.48 -23.26
CA VAL A 92 -17.83 -9.77 -24.21
C VAL A 92 -17.32 -10.01 -25.64
N PRO A 93 -18.12 -10.64 -26.53
CA PRO A 93 -17.73 -10.84 -27.92
C PRO A 93 -17.50 -9.48 -28.58
N ARG A 94 -16.28 -9.21 -29.04
CA ARG A 94 -16.03 -8.08 -29.92
C ARG A 94 -16.74 -8.36 -31.26
N PRO A 95 -17.64 -7.48 -31.74
CA PRO A 95 -18.14 -7.61 -33.09
C PRO A 95 -16.94 -7.64 -34.05
N ALA A 96 -16.95 -8.57 -35.00
CA ALA A 96 -15.95 -8.61 -36.07
C ALA A 96 -15.87 -7.22 -36.72
N PRO A 97 -14.69 -6.77 -37.20
CA PRO A 97 -14.55 -5.48 -37.87
C PRO A 97 -15.32 -5.51 -39.20
N GLY A 98 -16.63 -5.29 -39.11
CA GLY A 98 -17.54 -5.09 -40.21
C GLY A 98 -17.70 -3.59 -40.41
N ASN A 99 -16.90 -3.06 -41.33
CA ASN A 99 -17.12 -1.82 -42.07
C ASN A 99 -17.52 -0.60 -41.21
N SER A 100 -16.53 0.16 -40.73
CA SER A 100 -16.76 1.54 -40.30
C SER A 100 -17.28 2.35 -41.49
N VAL A 101 -18.60 2.51 -41.57
CA VAL A 101 -19.24 3.46 -42.48
C VAL A 101 -19.04 4.85 -41.86
N TYR A 102 -18.07 5.61 -42.39
CA TYR A 102 -18.01 7.05 -42.16
C TYR A 102 -19.19 7.67 -42.90
N LEU A 103 -20.19 8.11 -42.13
CA LEU A 103 -21.28 8.92 -42.63
C LEU A 103 -20.73 10.33 -42.78
N ASP A 104 -20.18 10.62 -43.96
CA ASP A 104 -19.73 11.96 -44.31
C ASP A 104 -20.98 12.83 -44.47
N VAL A 105 -21.26 13.64 -43.45
CA VAL A 105 -22.34 14.63 -43.50
C VAL A 105 -21.76 15.86 -44.20
N THR A 106 -21.68 15.81 -45.52
CA THR A 106 -21.63 17.02 -46.34
C THR A 106 -23.05 17.54 -46.53
N GLY A 107 -23.37 18.62 -45.81
CA GLY A 107 -24.55 19.46 -46.01
C GLY A 107 -24.16 20.90 -45.73
#